data_AF-A0A6J8BCF1-F1
#
_entry.id   AF-A0A6J8BCF1-F1
#
_cell.length_a   1.000
_cell.length_b   1.000
_cell.length_c   1.000
_cell.angle_alpha   90.00
_cell.angle_beta   90.00
_cell.angle_gamma   90.00
#
_symmetry.space_group_name_H-M   'P 1'
#
loop_
_entity.id
_entity.type
_entity.pdbx_description
1 polymer ?
#
loop_
_entity_poly.entity_id
_entity_poly.type
_entity_poly.pdbx_seq_one_letter_code
_entity_poly.pdbx_strand_id
1 'polypeptide(L)'
;MAFSQSVGIAQTPTVCQFCEESPEIKWKCVNCELFLCNLCCSKIHSKIKASMEHEIINLKEFGTENFIKSVRKVDLDNMECIMHTKRKCIVYCKDCHKPACSKCLTETHKMHDYNAIDEVYYDIISRMRELIHKFESDHQSLRNEKDKLQKILSDGDKNFQETREIILQTEKEMKEAISKYAYNLLQELEANWKSLENMIITELSSLRTNADVLETRKNNLNQVLLSHQVVDIFSTGKTLYESLPNYSIKKIKPYKAKFIPCNLQVKKGSQMLGDLYTVPEFELIDTCQSTYKSVTSILFCSDKTALIGSFNCKILQKVKFEDHHMTIKKEVKMKVYDMAKTMDGKILVSAEESDLKIYIKDRQLMTFISFAPLKTLGLHVTKDNNIIVGLVEYLILPASNDSIRKLVVINSDRDIQHTIEYDRDNQKMLTYPHRINTLNDKIVVVDVINKEFEGRVVMLDRGGQLLWTYNGCKTINSNQVQFYPGDVAITSINMILVTDCENHLIHVLNSAGEAVLSKDVKSLGIDLPLSLSIDKNEVLWVGCNTCTEDKNRTAKITCVKLT
;
A
#
# COMPACT_ATOMS: atom_id res chain seq x y z
N MET A 1 -25.29 -18.60 -26.93
CA MET A 1 -26.43 -18.30 -27.81
C MET A 1 -27.54 -17.70 -26.95
N ALA A 2 -27.73 -16.39 -27.04
CA ALA A 2 -28.94 -15.71 -26.59
C ALA A 2 -29.26 -14.72 -27.71
N PHE A 3 -30.25 -15.07 -28.53
CA PHE A 3 -30.72 -14.22 -29.62
C PHE A 3 -31.47 -13.04 -28.99
N SER A 4 -30.85 -11.86 -28.95
CA SER A 4 -31.57 -10.60 -28.84
C SER A 4 -32.26 -10.36 -30.18
N GLN A 5 -33.55 -10.70 -30.26
CA GLN A 5 -34.40 -10.19 -31.33
C GLN A 5 -34.54 -8.68 -31.12
N SER A 6 -33.68 -7.91 -31.80
CA SER A 6 -33.91 -6.50 -32.04
C SER A 6 -35.17 -6.38 -32.90
N VAL A 7 -36.28 -5.98 -32.28
CA VAL A 7 -37.40 -5.43 -33.04
C VAL A 7 -36.85 -4.19 -33.75
N GLY A 8 -36.73 -4.29 -35.08
CA GLY A 8 -36.24 -3.20 -35.92
C GLY A 8 -37.21 -2.02 -35.86
N ILE A 9 -36.99 -1.11 -34.93
CA ILE A 9 -37.54 0.24 -34.98
C ILE A 9 -36.69 0.99 -36.01
N ALA A 10 -37.31 1.55 -37.04
CA ALA A 10 -36.62 2.33 -38.06
C ALA A 10 -35.74 3.40 -37.40
N GLN A 11 -34.46 3.47 -37.80
CA GLN A 11 -33.52 4.47 -37.27
C GLN A 11 -34.10 5.87 -37.52
N THR A 12 -34.27 6.66 -36.46
CA THR A 12 -34.61 8.08 -36.60
C THR A 12 -33.47 8.77 -37.35
N PRO A 13 -33.74 9.47 -38.47
CA PRO A 13 -32.71 10.15 -39.24
C PRO A 13 -31.93 11.12 -38.36
N THR A 14 -30.60 11.16 -38.47
CA THR A 14 -29.76 12.11 -37.74
C THR A 14 -29.38 13.33 -38.57
N VAL A 15 -29.90 13.41 -39.81
CA VAL A 15 -29.58 14.46 -40.79
C VAL A 15 -30.85 15.09 -41.36
N CYS A 16 -30.76 16.36 -41.76
CA CYS A 16 -31.85 17.06 -42.43
C CYS A 16 -32.23 16.32 -43.72
N GLN A 17 -33.51 16.01 -43.88
CA GLN A 17 -34.01 15.29 -45.06
C GLN A 17 -34.37 16.21 -46.22
N PHE A 18 -34.18 17.53 -46.05
CA PHE A 18 -34.50 18.54 -47.04
C PHE A 18 -33.25 19.25 -47.61
N CYS A 19 -32.11 19.21 -46.90
CA CYS A 19 -30.86 19.79 -47.39
C CYS A 19 -29.63 19.04 -46.86
N GLU A 20 -28.51 19.18 -47.58
CA GLU A 20 -27.21 18.59 -47.19
C GLU A 20 -26.33 19.58 -46.38
N GLU A 21 -26.72 20.85 -46.29
CA GLU A 21 -25.89 21.93 -45.71
C GLU A 21 -25.85 21.95 -44.17
N SER A 22 -26.85 21.37 -43.50
CA SER A 22 -26.90 21.34 -42.03
C SER A 22 -27.42 19.98 -41.55
N PRO A 23 -26.55 19.12 -41.00
CA PRO A 23 -26.95 17.78 -40.56
C PRO A 23 -27.75 17.83 -39.26
N GLU A 24 -27.67 18.88 -38.45
CA GLU A 24 -28.36 18.90 -37.15
C GLU A 24 -29.87 19.13 -37.33
N ILE A 25 -30.66 18.06 -37.21
CA ILE A 25 -32.12 18.13 -37.17
C ILE A 25 -32.58 18.79 -35.87
N LYS A 26 -33.52 19.73 -35.98
CA LYS A 26 -34.14 20.39 -34.83
C LYS A 26 -35.65 20.32 -34.84
N TRP A 27 -36.23 19.99 -35.99
CA TRP A 27 -37.67 20.06 -36.20
C TRP A 27 -38.19 18.82 -36.93
N LYS A 28 -39.41 18.40 -36.64
CA LYS A 28 -40.16 17.40 -37.41
C LYS A 28 -41.47 18.02 -37.89
N CYS A 29 -41.73 18.00 -39.19
CA CYS A 29 -43.06 18.33 -39.71
C CYS A 29 -43.97 17.11 -39.55
N VAL A 30 -45.15 17.28 -38.94
CA VAL A 30 -46.13 16.21 -38.77
C VAL A 30 -46.76 15.84 -40.11
N ASN A 31 -47.17 16.84 -40.89
CA ASN A 31 -47.89 16.65 -42.14
C ASN A 31 -47.05 16.03 -43.25
N CYS A 32 -45.75 16.35 -43.30
CA CYS A 32 -44.82 15.80 -44.30
C CYS A 32 -44.02 14.61 -43.80
N GLU A 33 -44.05 14.32 -42.50
CA GLU A 33 -43.18 13.34 -41.83
C GLU A 33 -41.67 13.57 -42.02
N LEU A 34 -41.25 14.79 -42.38
CA LEU A 34 -39.87 15.15 -42.65
C LEU A 34 -39.15 15.73 -41.42
N PHE A 35 -37.89 15.35 -41.23
CA PHE A 35 -36.97 15.94 -40.26
C PHE A 35 -36.17 17.08 -40.90
N LEU A 36 -36.25 18.27 -40.29
CA LEU A 36 -35.73 19.52 -40.82
C LEU A 36 -34.70 20.14 -39.87
N CYS A 37 -33.64 20.70 -40.43
CA CYS A 37 -32.76 21.61 -39.70
C CYS A 37 -33.48 22.95 -39.43
N ASN A 38 -32.90 23.79 -38.57
CA ASN A 38 -33.50 25.08 -38.21
C ASN A 38 -33.74 26.00 -39.42
N LEU A 39 -32.84 25.95 -40.40
CA LEU A 39 -32.90 26.78 -41.60
C LEU A 39 -34.03 26.32 -42.54
N CYS A 40 -34.13 25.02 -42.80
CA CYS A 40 -35.17 24.44 -43.65
C CYS A 40 -36.56 24.65 -43.05
N CYS A 41 -36.71 24.50 -41.73
CA CYS A 41 -37.96 24.77 -41.04
C CYS A 41 -38.38 26.24 -41.16
N SER A 42 -37.53 27.18 -40.75
CA SER A 42 -37.90 28.59 -40.56
C SER A 42 -37.89 29.45 -41.83
N LYS A 43 -37.09 29.07 -42.85
CA LYS A 43 -36.91 29.89 -44.04
C LYS A 43 -37.52 29.31 -45.30
N ILE A 44 -37.81 28.01 -45.32
CA ILE A 44 -38.30 27.33 -46.53
C ILE A 44 -39.67 26.71 -46.26
N HIS A 45 -39.74 25.76 -45.33
CA HIS A 45 -40.95 25.00 -45.06
C HIS A 45 -42.11 25.89 -44.58
N SER A 46 -41.85 26.82 -43.67
CA SER A 46 -42.85 27.79 -43.18
C SER A 46 -43.18 28.91 -44.18
N LYS A 47 -42.51 28.98 -45.34
CA LYS A 47 -42.67 30.09 -46.31
C LYS A 47 -43.28 29.66 -47.65
N ILE A 48 -43.34 28.37 -47.93
CA ILE A 48 -43.96 27.83 -49.15
C ILE A 48 -45.46 27.65 -48.89
N LYS A 49 -46.32 28.13 -49.80
CA LYS A 49 -47.79 28.05 -49.67
C LYS A 49 -48.30 26.63 -49.38
N ALA A 50 -47.64 25.61 -49.92
CA ALA A 50 -48.02 24.22 -49.74
C ALA A 50 -47.67 23.63 -48.36
N SER A 51 -46.82 24.29 -47.56
CA SER A 51 -46.34 23.76 -46.27
C SER A 51 -46.31 24.77 -45.13
N MET A 52 -46.72 26.02 -45.39
CA MET A 52 -46.73 27.12 -44.40
C MET A 52 -47.69 26.87 -43.24
N GLU A 53 -48.77 26.11 -43.48
CA GLU A 53 -49.76 25.74 -42.46
C GLU A 53 -49.47 24.37 -41.81
N HIS A 54 -48.37 23.72 -42.17
CA HIS A 54 -48.02 22.44 -41.56
C HIS A 54 -47.62 22.60 -40.10
N GLU A 55 -48.01 21.62 -39.29
CA GLU A 55 -47.61 21.53 -37.90
C GLU A 55 -46.14 21.08 -37.83
N ILE A 56 -45.31 21.87 -37.14
CA ILE A 56 -43.89 21.61 -36.97
C ILE A 56 -43.56 21.52 -35.48
N ILE A 57 -42.79 20.49 -35.14
CA ILE A 57 -42.46 20.10 -33.78
C ILE A 57 -40.99 20.30 -33.52
N ASN A 58 -40.62 20.93 -32.41
CA ASN A 58 -39.24 20.98 -31.95
C ASN A 58 -38.82 19.62 -31.38
N LEU A 59 -37.73 19.04 -31.88
CA LEU A 59 -37.21 17.76 -31.40
C LEU A 59 -36.72 17.84 -29.95
N LYS A 60 -36.34 19.03 -29.46
CA LYS A 60 -36.00 19.24 -28.04
C LYS A 60 -37.24 19.26 -27.13
N GLU A 61 -38.41 19.55 -27.69
CA GLU A 61 -39.70 19.50 -26.98
C GLU A 61 -40.39 18.14 -27.16
N PHE A 62 -39.84 17.28 -28.04
CA PHE A 62 -40.32 15.94 -28.29
C PHE A 62 -40.22 15.14 -27.00
N GLY A 63 -41.37 14.77 -26.45
CA GLY A 63 -41.42 14.13 -25.14
C GLY A 63 -41.38 15.12 -23.97
N THR A 64 -41.90 16.34 -24.11
CA THR A 64 -42.37 17.13 -22.95
C THR A 64 -43.82 16.77 -22.61
N GLU A 65 -44.26 17.07 -21.40
CA GLU A 65 -45.65 16.77 -20.97
C GLU A 65 -46.68 17.52 -21.82
N ASN A 66 -46.38 18.77 -22.17
CA ASN A 66 -47.22 19.60 -23.04
C ASN A 66 -47.26 19.07 -24.48
N PHE A 67 -46.14 18.56 -25.00
CA PHE A 67 -46.07 17.95 -26.33
C PHE A 67 -46.88 16.66 -26.46
N ILE A 68 -46.85 15.77 -25.45
CA ILE A 68 -47.67 14.54 -25.51
C ILE A 68 -49.16 14.90 -25.49
N LYS A 69 -49.53 15.89 -24.67
CA LYS A 69 -50.92 16.33 -24.51
C LYS A 69 -51.51 16.94 -25.78
N SER A 70 -50.69 17.57 -26.63
CA SER A 70 -51.15 18.24 -27.86
C SER A 70 -51.08 17.37 -29.11
N VAL A 71 -49.90 16.82 -29.45
CA VAL A 71 -49.66 16.22 -30.77
C VAL A 71 -50.21 14.80 -30.88
N ARG A 72 -50.12 14.00 -29.81
CA ARG A 72 -50.52 12.58 -29.86
C ARG A 72 -51.94 12.31 -29.40
N LYS A 73 -52.65 13.32 -28.89
CA LYS A 73 -54.08 13.21 -28.58
C LYS A 73 -54.89 12.93 -29.86
N VAL A 74 -54.51 13.54 -30.98
CA VAL A 74 -55.16 13.34 -32.29
C VAL A 74 -54.96 11.92 -32.83
N ASP A 75 -53.75 11.35 -32.69
CA ASP A 75 -53.46 9.97 -33.12
C ASP A 75 -54.15 8.93 -32.24
N LEU A 76 -54.17 9.17 -30.91
CA LEU A 76 -54.84 8.30 -29.95
C LEU A 76 -56.37 8.30 -30.17
N ASP A 77 -56.95 9.49 -30.39
CA ASP A 77 -58.37 9.69 -30.66
C ASP A 77 -58.81 9.13 -32.02
N ASN A 78 -57.88 8.85 -32.93
CA ASN A 78 -58.14 8.29 -34.26
C ASN A 78 -57.65 6.84 -34.43
N MET A 79 -57.19 6.18 -33.36
CA MET A 79 -56.72 4.80 -33.41
C MET A 79 -57.87 3.84 -33.74
N GLU A 80 -57.85 3.25 -34.94
CA GLU A 80 -58.87 2.30 -35.39
C GLU A 80 -58.65 0.88 -34.84
N CYS A 81 -59.76 0.18 -34.62
CA CYS A 81 -59.78 -1.21 -34.17
C CYS A 81 -59.43 -2.15 -35.31
N ILE A 82 -58.39 -2.97 -35.11
CA ILE A 82 -57.96 -3.99 -36.07
C ILE A 82 -59.00 -5.07 -36.35
N MET A 83 -59.94 -5.32 -35.43
CA MET A 83 -60.99 -6.33 -35.57
C MET A 83 -62.30 -5.76 -36.11
N HIS A 84 -62.52 -4.45 -35.96
CA HIS A 84 -63.77 -3.79 -36.31
C HIS A 84 -63.48 -2.49 -37.05
N THR A 85 -63.53 -2.58 -38.38
CA THR A 85 -63.26 -1.47 -39.30
C THR A 85 -64.07 -0.21 -38.96
N LYS A 86 -63.43 0.96 -39.06
CA LYS A 86 -64.00 2.28 -38.75
C LYS A 86 -64.48 2.48 -37.31
N ARG A 87 -64.14 1.58 -36.37
CA ARG A 87 -64.39 1.80 -34.94
C ARG A 87 -63.12 2.27 -34.24
N LYS A 88 -63.26 3.25 -33.35
CA LYS A 88 -62.17 3.80 -32.56
C LYS A 88 -61.92 2.96 -31.31
N CYS A 89 -60.67 2.72 -30.98
CA CYS A 89 -60.25 2.13 -29.71
C CYS A 89 -60.40 3.17 -28.60
N ILE A 90 -61.01 2.77 -27.49
CA ILE A 90 -61.29 3.67 -26.35
C ILE A 90 -60.67 3.17 -25.05
N VAL A 91 -60.31 1.89 -24.98
CA VAL A 91 -59.73 1.27 -23.80
C VAL A 91 -58.51 0.45 -24.16
N TYR A 92 -57.63 0.24 -23.19
CA TYR A 92 -56.53 -0.71 -23.24
C TYR A 92 -56.85 -1.91 -22.34
N CYS A 93 -56.92 -3.11 -22.92
CA CYS A 93 -57.15 -4.33 -22.16
C CYS A 93 -55.83 -4.81 -21.53
N LYS A 94 -55.79 -4.91 -20.21
CA LYS A 94 -54.60 -5.32 -19.46
C LYS A 94 -54.23 -6.77 -19.72
N ASP A 95 -55.21 -7.66 -19.74
CA ASP A 95 -54.97 -9.10 -19.89
C ASP A 95 -54.45 -9.48 -21.28
N CYS A 96 -54.82 -8.68 -22.30
CA CYS A 96 -54.42 -8.91 -23.69
C CYS A 96 -53.31 -7.98 -24.19
N HIS A 97 -52.87 -7.03 -23.35
CA HIS A 97 -51.88 -6.01 -23.67
C HIS A 97 -52.11 -5.26 -25.00
N LYS A 98 -53.38 -4.96 -25.34
CA LYS A 98 -53.75 -4.33 -26.62
C LYS A 98 -54.95 -3.39 -26.52
N PRO A 99 -55.05 -2.37 -27.39
CA PRO A 99 -56.20 -1.48 -27.44
C PRO A 99 -57.45 -2.19 -27.96
N ALA A 100 -58.62 -1.76 -27.49
CA ALA A 100 -59.92 -2.34 -27.84
C ALA A 100 -61.00 -1.27 -28.02
N CYS A 101 -61.93 -1.51 -28.96
CA CYS A 101 -63.13 -0.68 -29.15
C CYS A 101 -64.32 -1.20 -28.33
N SER A 102 -65.42 -0.43 -28.31
CA SER A 102 -66.65 -0.80 -27.60
C SER A 102 -67.20 -2.19 -27.97
N LYS A 103 -67.06 -2.61 -29.25
CA LYS A 103 -67.51 -3.93 -29.70
C LYS A 103 -66.63 -5.07 -29.21
N CYS A 104 -65.32 -4.85 -29.15
CA CYS A 104 -64.36 -5.79 -28.55
C CYS A 104 -64.70 -6.07 -27.08
N LEU A 105 -65.11 -5.05 -26.33
CA LEU A 105 -65.52 -5.21 -24.92
C LEU A 105 -66.74 -6.14 -24.78
N THR A 106 -67.71 -6.01 -25.69
CA THR A 106 -68.93 -6.83 -25.67
C THR A 106 -68.79 -8.21 -26.30
N GLU A 107 -67.72 -8.47 -27.06
CA GLU A 107 -67.55 -9.75 -27.76
C GLU A 107 -66.42 -10.57 -27.15
N THR A 108 -65.21 -10.02 -27.13
CA THR A 108 -63.97 -10.78 -26.86
C THR A 108 -63.30 -10.44 -25.52
N HIS A 109 -63.64 -9.31 -24.89
CA HIS A 109 -63.03 -8.84 -23.64
C HIS A 109 -64.03 -8.69 -22.47
N LYS A 110 -65.14 -9.43 -22.48
CA LYS A 110 -66.25 -9.27 -21.50
C LYS A 110 -65.82 -9.37 -20.04
N MET A 111 -64.82 -10.18 -19.74
CA MET A 111 -64.36 -10.51 -18.38
C MET A 111 -62.92 -10.05 -18.13
N HIS A 112 -62.36 -9.21 -19.02
CA HIS A 112 -60.99 -8.73 -18.89
C HIS A 112 -60.97 -7.36 -18.21
N ASP A 113 -59.88 -7.06 -17.52
CA ASP A 113 -59.65 -5.75 -16.93
C ASP A 113 -59.15 -4.77 -18.00
N TYR A 114 -59.60 -3.53 -17.91
CA TYR A 114 -59.30 -2.48 -18.88
C TYR A 114 -59.17 -1.11 -18.21
N ASN A 115 -58.27 -0.29 -18.75
CA ASN A 115 -58.17 1.13 -18.42
C ASN A 115 -58.51 1.99 -19.64
N ALA A 116 -58.75 3.28 -19.41
CA ALA A 116 -58.82 4.23 -20.48
C ALA A 116 -57.48 4.23 -21.25
N ILE A 117 -57.57 4.24 -22.59
CA ILE A 117 -56.39 4.06 -23.45
C ILE A 117 -55.37 5.20 -23.28
N ASP A 118 -55.86 6.42 -23.00
CA ASP A 118 -55.08 7.62 -22.74
C ASP A 118 -54.30 7.52 -21.41
N GLU A 119 -54.94 7.09 -20.32
CA GLU A 119 -54.28 6.86 -19.03
C GLU A 119 -53.09 5.90 -19.16
N VAL A 120 -53.30 4.74 -19.80
CA VAL A 120 -52.23 3.75 -20.01
C VAL A 120 -51.14 4.28 -20.91
N TYR A 121 -51.52 5.02 -21.95
CA TYR A 121 -50.57 5.62 -22.88
C TYR A 121 -49.66 6.65 -22.19
N TYR A 122 -50.21 7.55 -21.37
CA TYR A 122 -49.42 8.52 -20.61
C TYR A 122 -48.49 7.84 -19.58
N ASP A 123 -48.97 6.80 -18.89
CA ASP A 123 -48.19 6.01 -17.93
C ASP A 123 -47.01 5.28 -18.62
N ILE A 124 -47.24 4.60 -19.75
CA ILE A 124 -46.17 3.92 -20.51
C ILE A 124 -45.10 4.93 -20.96
N ILE A 125 -45.51 6.09 -21.49
CA ILE A 125 -44.55 7.12 -21.92
C ILE A 125 -43.76 7.68 -20.73
N SER A 126 -44.41 7.90 -19.58
CA SER A 126 -43.72 8.34 -18.37
C SER A 126 -42.65 7.33 -17.93
N ARG A 127 -43.01 6.04 -17.85
CA ARG A 127 -42.07 4.97 -17.49
C ARG A 127 -40.92 4.84 -18.48
N MET A 128 -41.19 5.00 -19.78
CA MET A 128 -40.13 4.98 -20.81
C MET A 128 -39.13 6.13 -20.61
N ARG A 129 -39.57 7.31 -20.15
CA ARG A 129 -38.65 8.42 -19.84
C ARG A 129 -37.81 8.16 -18.61
N GLU A 130 -38.41 7.64 -17.55
CA GLU A 130 -37.66 7.24 -16.35
C GLU A 130 -36.57 6.23 -16.70
N LEU A 131 -36.88 5.26 -17.57
CA LEU A 131 -35.90 4.32 -18.09
C LEU A 131 -34.80 4.98 -18.93
N ILE A 132 -35.15 5.93 -19.81
CA ILE A 132 -34.16 6.70 -20.59
C ILE A 132 -33.22 7.46 -19.64
N HIS A 133 -33.74 8.21 -18.67
CA HIS A 133 -32.92 8.93 -17.71
C HIS A 133 -32.03 8.01 -16.87
N LYS A 134 -32.56 6.84 -16.47
CA LYS A 134 -31.76 5.82 -15.79
C LYS A 134 -30.63 5.31 -16.68
N PHE A 135 -30.90 4.98 -17.94
CA PHE A 135 -29.88 4.54 -18.88
C PHE A 135 -28.84 5.61 -19.19
N GLU A 136 -29.23 6.88 -19.28
CA GLU A 136 -28.30 8.01 -19.42
C GLU A 136 -27.37 8.12 -18.20
N SER A 137 -27.92 7.99 -16.98
CA SER A 137 -27.15 8.03 -15.73
C SER A 137 -26.21 6.83 -15.59
N ASP A 138 -26.68 5.62 -15.91
CA ASP A 138 -25.87 4.40 -15.89
C ASP A 138 -24.74 4.48 -16.93
N HIS A 139 -25.04 4.96 -18.14
CA HIS A 139 -24.04 5.15 -19.18
C HIS A 139 -22.98 6.18 -18.79
N GLN A 140 -23.36 7.29 -18.14
CA GLN A 140 -22.39 8.26 -17.64
C GLN A 140 -21.50 7.67 -16.54
N SER A 141 -22.08 6.86 -15.64
CA SER A 141 -21.34 6.18 -14.57
C SER A 141 -20.30 5.21 -15.13
N LEU A 142 -20.68 4.42 -16.13
CA LEU A 142 -19.77 3.50 -16.84
C LEU A 142 -18.66 4.24 -17.58
N ARG A 143 -18.95 5.40 -18.20
CA ARG A 143 -17.92 6.25 -18.82
C ARG A 143 -16.91 6.76 -17.80
N ASN A 144 -17.38 7.29 -16.68
CA ASN A 144 -16.50 7.80 -15.62
C ASN A 144 -15.58 6.69 -15.10
N GLU A 145 -16.10 5.48 -14.91
CA GLU A 145 -15.30 4.35 -14.42
C GLU A 145 -14.27 3.88 -15.46
N LYS A 146 -14.63 3.86 -16.74
CA LYS A 146 -13.69 3.61 -17.84
C LYS A 146 -12.55 4.64 -17.84
N ASP A 147 -12.86 5.93 -17.70
CA ASP A 147 -11.86 7.00 -17.71
C ASP A 147 -10.89 6.87 -16.52
N LYS A 148 -11.39 6.48 -15.34
CA LYS A 148 -10.53 6.16 -14.17
C LYS A 148 -9.60 4.99 -14.46
N LEU A 149 -10.12 3.88 -15.01
CA LEU A 149 -9.30 2.70 -15.34
C LEU A 149 -8.23 3.02 -16.39
N GLN A 150 -8.55 3.85 -17.38
CA GLN A 150 -7.58 4.32 -18.37
C GLN A 150 -6.47 5.16 -17.74
N LYS A 151 -6.81 6.00 -16.75
CA LYS A 151 -5.82 6.77 -15.99
C LYS A 151 -4.90 5.87 -15.19
N ILE A 152 -5.45 4.91 -14.44
CA ILE A 152 -4.67 3.92 -13.66
C ILE A 152 -3.69 3.16 -14.57
N LEU A 153 -4.15 2.73 -15.75
CA LEU A 153 -3.29 2.02 -16.71
C LEU A 153 -2.14 2.89 -17.22
N SER A 154 -2.41 4.17 -17.55
CA SER A 154 -1.41 5.13 -18.02
C SER A 154 -0.37 5.47 -16.95
N ASP A 155 -0.82 5.72 -15.72
CA ASP A 155 0.06 6.05 -14.60
C ASP A 155 0.91 4.83 -14.21
N GLY A 156 0.34 3.62 -14.26
CA GLY A 156 1.06 2.36 -14.08
C GLY A 156 2.15 2.12 -15.13
N ASP A 157 1.86 2.40 -16.41
CA ASP A 157 2.85 2.26 -17.50
C ASP A 157 4.02 3.24 -17.33
N LYS A 158 3.75 4.49 -16.96
CA LYS A 158 4.80 5.48 -16.65
C LYS A 158 5.68 5.02 -15.50
N ASN A 159 5.06 4.64 -14.37
CA ASN A 159 5.80 4.17 -13.20
C ASN A 159 6.64 2.92 -13.52
N PHE A 160 6.12 2.01 -14.35
CA PHE A 160 6.86 0.84 -14.82
C PHE A 160 8.10 1.24 -15.63
N GLN A 161 7.97 2.17 -16.58
CA GLN A 161 9.11 2.63 -17.38
C GLN A 161 10.15 3.37 -16.52
N GLU A 162 9.72 4.28 -15.64
CA GLU A 162 10.59 5.02 -14.74
C GLU A 162 11.37 4.06 -13.81
N THR A 163 10.67 3.11 -13.19
CA THR A 163 11.29 2.09 -12.33
C THR A 163 12.28 1.23 -13.12
N ARG A 164 11.92 0.84 -14.35
CA ARG A 164 12.80 0.06 -15.23
C ARG A 164 14.07 0.84 -15.59
N GLU A 165 13.95 2.13 -15.90
CA GLU A 165 15.11 3.00 -16.19
C GLU A 165 16.01 3.16 -14.97
N ILE A 166 15.45 3.35 -13.78
CA ILE A 166 16.21 3.40 -12.53
C ILE A 166 17.00 2.11 -12.33
N ILE A 167 16.37 0.93 -12.46
CA ILE A 167 17.04 -0.37 -12.32
C ILE A 167 18.24 -0.49 -13.28
N LEU A 168 18.03 -0.16 -14.56
CA LEU A 168 19.08 -0.24 -15.58
C LEU A 168 20.22 0.75 -15.33
N GLN A 169 19.89 1.96 -14.88
CA GLN A 169 20.87 2.98 -14.55
C GLN A 169 21.69 2.59 -13.31
N THR A 170 21.05 2.09 -12.26
CA THR A 170 21.71 1.57 -11.06
C THR A 170 22.63 0.39 -11.37
N GLU A 171 22.20 -0.54 -12.23
CA GLU A 171 23.05 -1.63 -12.72
C GLU A 171 24.32 -1.10 -13.40
N LYS A 172 24.17 -0.11 -14.27
CA LYS A 172 25.29 0.52 -14.99
C LYS A 172 26.26 1.20 -14.03
N GLU A 173 25.76 2.01 -13.10
CA GLU A 173 26.57 2.72 -12.10
C GLU A 173 27.35 1.75 -11.21
N MET A 174 26.76 0.61 -10.84
CA MET A 174 27.45 -0.41 -10.06
C MET A 174 28.54 -1.10 -10.84
N LYS A 175 28.30 -1.44 -12.12
CA LYS A 175 29.34 -1.99 -13.01
C LYS A 175 30.52 -1.02 -13.12
N GLU A 176 30.25 0.28 -13.27
CA GLU A 176 31.27 1.32 -13.32
C GLU A 176 32.03 1.46 -11.99
N ALA A 177 31.32 1.47 -10.85
CA ALA A 177 31.92 1.55 -9.53
C ALA A 177 32.82 0.35 -9.20
N ILE A 178 32.36 -0.87 -9.50
CA ILE A 178 33.14 -2.11 -9.34
C ILE A 178 34.37 -2.07 -10.24
N SER A 179 34.21 -1.66 -11.50
CA SER A 179 35.32 -1.54 -12.45
C SER A 179 36.37 -0.53 -11.97
N LYS A 180 35.93 0.61 -11.45
CA LYS A 180 36.81 1.65 -10.89
C LYS A 180 37.56 1.16 -9.65
N TYR A 181 36.89 0.43 -8.77
CA TYR A 181 37.53 -0.15 -7.58
C TYR A 181 38.56 -1.20 -7.96
N ALA A 182 38.24 -2.09 -8.90
CA ALA A 182 39.19 -3.07 -9.44
C ALA A 182 40.42 -2.39 -10.07
N TYR A 183 40.21 -1.33 -10.86
CA TYR A 183 41.28 -0.53 -11.43
C TYR A 183 42.21 0.07 -10.35
N ASN A 184 41.63 0.64 -9.28
CA ASN A 184 42.42 1.20 -8.18
C ASN A 184 43.23 0.13 -7.44
N LEU A 185 42.66 -1.06 -7.18
CA LEU A 185 43.38 -2.18 -6.57
C LEU A 185 44.57 -2.64 -7.43
N LEU A 186 44.39 -2.68 -8.75
CA LEU A 186 45.47 -3.02 -9.68
C LEU A 186 46.59 -1.97 -9.65
N GLN A 187 46.23 -0.67 -9.64
CA GLN A 187 47.21 0.42 -9.53
C GLN A 187 47.99 0.35 -8.21
N GLU A 188 47.32 0.06 -7.09
CA GLU A 188 47.97 -0.09 -5.79
C GLU A 188 48.92 -1.30 -5.76
N LEU A 189 48.50 -2.42 -6.35
CA LEU A 189 49.34 -3.61 -6.49
C LEU A 189 50.61 -3.30 -7.30
N GLU A 190 50.47 -2.63 -8.45
CA GLU A 190 51.59 -2.23 -9.31
C GLU A 190 52.55 -1.26 -8.61
N ALA A 191 52.03 -0.25 -7.92
CA ALA A 191 52.84 0.72 -7.19
C ALA A 191 53.66 0.05 -6.07
N ASN A 192 53.02 -0.85 -5.32
CA ASN A 192 53.67 -1.62 -4.27
C ASN A 192 54.79 -2.53 -4.82
N TRP A 193 54.55 -3.19 -5.96
CA TRP A 193 55.57 -3.99 -6.64
C TRP A 193 56.74 -3.13 -7.11
N LYS A 194 56.48 -2.03 -7.85
CA LYS A 194 57.51 -1.12 -8.36
C LYS A 194 58.39 -0.55 -7.25
N SER A 195 57.81 -0.20 -6.11
CA SER A 195 58.57 0.29 -4.95
C SER A 195 59.58 -0.75 -4.44
N LEU A 196 59.15 -2.00 -4.29
CA LEU A 196 60.03 -3.07 -3.84
C LEU A 196 61.06 -3.45 -4.89
N GLU A 197 60.66 -3.49 -6.16
CA GLU A 197 61.57 -3.71 -7.29
C GLU A 197 62.71 -2.68 -7.28
N ASN A 198 62.39 -1.39 -7.12
CA ASN A 198 63.41 -0.34 -7.02
C ASN A 198 64.35 -0.52 -5.81
N MET A 199 63.84 -0.96 -4.66
CA MET A 199 64.67 -1.28 -3.49
C MET A 199 65.63 -2.44 -3.76
N ILE A 200 65.14 -3.51 -4.39
CA ILE A 200 65.96 -4.68 -4.76
C ILE A 200 67.04 -4.28 -5.77
N ILE A 201 66.67 -3.54 -6.83
CA ILE A 201 67.62 -3.05 -7.85
C ILE A 201 68.72 -2.21 -7.20
N THR A 202 68.36 -1.33 -6.27
CA THR A 202 69.32 -0.47 -5.56
C THR A 202 70.28 -1.31 -4.70
N GLU A 203 69.78 -2.29 -3.94
CA GLU A 203 70.64 -3.16 -3.13
C GLU A 203 71.52 -4.08 -3.99
N LEU A 204 71.01 -4.60 -5.11
CA LEU A 204 71.82 -5.38 -6.05
C LEU A 204 72.98 -4.54 -6.59
N SER A 205 72.72 -3.27 -6.90
CA SER A 205 73.76 -2.35 -7.38
C SER A 205 74.84 -2.09 -6.32
N SER A 206 74.45 -1.92 -5.04
CA SER A 206 75.39 -1.69 -3.94
C SER A 206 76.22 -2.94 -3.59
N LEU A 207 75.60 -4.12 -3.63
CA LEU A 207 76.30 -5.39 -3.42
C LEU A 207 77.31 -5.65 -4.53
N ARG A 208 76.96 -5.35 -5.78
CA ARG A 208 77.86 -5.47 -6.92
C ARG A 208 79.07 -4.56 -6.78
N THR A 209 78.87 -3.27 -6.48
CA THR A 209 80.00 -2.34 -6.29
C THR A 209 80.88 -2.74 -5.10
N ASN A 210 80.29 -3.20 -3.99
CA ASN A 210 81.04 -3.71 -2.85
C ASN A 210 81.88 -4.95 -3.20
N ALA A 211 81.33 -5.88 -3.99
CA ALA A 211 82.06 -7.07 -4.45
C ALA A 211 83.23 -6.69 -5.37
N ASP A 212 83.03 -5.76 -6.31
CA ASP A 212 84.09 -5.27 -7.21
C ASP A 212 85.25 -4.61 -6.44
N VAL A 213 84.94 -3.84 -5.38
CA VAL A 213 85.95 -3.24 -4.50
C VAL A 213 86.75 -4.31 -3.75
N LEU A 214 86.08 -5.36 -3.25
CA LEU A 214 86.74 -6.47 -2.55
C LEU A 214 87.66 -7.26 -3.48
N GLU A 215 87.22 -7.56 -4.70
CA GLU A 215 88.01 -8.29 -5.68
C GLU A 215 89.25 -7.47 -6.10
N THR A 216 89.10 -6.15 -6.27
CA THR A 216 90.22 -5.24 -6.56
C THR A 216 91.24 -5.23 -5.42
N ARG A 217 90.79 -5.13 -4.15
CA ARG A 217 91.68 -5.16 -2.98
C ARG A 217 92.42 -6.49 -2.85
N LYS A 218 91.74 -7.62 -3.09
CA LYS A 218 92.34 -8.95 -3.11
C LYS A 218 93.44 -9.06 -4.18
N ASN A 219 93.20 -8.53 -5.38
CA ASN A 219 94.19 -8.55 -6.45
C ASN A 219 95.44 -7.72 -6.12
N ASN A 220 95.25 -6.54 -5.53
CA ASN A 220 96.36 -5.70 -5.05
C ASN A 220 97.17 -6.41 -3.96
N LEU A 221 96.50 -7.08 -3.02
CA LEU A 221 97.13 -7.90 -1.98
C LEU A 221 98.00 -9.02 -2.58
N ASN A 222 97.45 -9.76 -3.54
CA ASN A 222 98.18 -10.82 -4.24
C ASN A 222 99.42 -10.27 -4.97
N GLN A 223 99.34 -9.08 -5.57
CA GLN A 223 100.51 -8.43 -6.19
C GLN A 223 101.60 -8.06 -5.17
N VAL A 224 101.24 -7.49 -4.01
CA VAL A 224 102.21 -7.14 -2.96
C VAL A 224 102.87 -8.38 -2.36
N LEU A 225 102.11 -9.48 -2.19
CA LEU A 225 102.67 -10.76 -1.74
C LEU A 225 103.69 -11.34 -2.71
N LEU A 226 103.47 -11.17 -4.02
CA LEU A 226 104.38 -11.62 -5.08
C LEU A 226 105.65 -10.77 -5.21
N SER A 227 105.65 -9.51 -4.76
CA SER A 227 106.82 -8.62 -4.87
C SER A 227 107.94 -8.91 -3.86
N HIS A 228 107.63 -9.66 -2.79
CA HIS A 228 108.55 -10.05 -1.71
C HIS A 228 109.30 -8.90 -1.00
N GLN A 229 108.87 -7.64 -1.15
CA GLN A 229 109.46 -6.51 -0.43
C GLN A 229 108.88 -6.39 0.98
N VAL A 230 109.73 -6.64 1.98
CA VAL A 230 109.34 -6.70 3.41
C VAL A 230 108.68 -5.39 3.89
N VAL A 231 109.14 -4.24 3.39
CA VAL A 231 108.62 -2.92 3.79
C VAL A 231 107.17 -2.71 3.30
N ASP A 232 106.87 -3.09 2.06
CA ASP A 232 105.53 -2.96 1.47
C ASP A 232 104.52 -3.92 2.10
N ILE A 233 104.98 -5.10 2.51
CA ILE A 233 104.15 -6.08 3.23
C ILE A 233 103.73 -5.53 4.60
N PHE A 234 104.67 -4.93 5.34
CA PHE A 234 104.37 -4.36 6.66
C PHE A 234 103.48 -3.12 6.57
N SER A 235 103.74 -2.21 5.63
CA SER A 235 102.93 -0.99 5.47
C SER A 235 101.52 -1.30 4.94
N THR A 236 101.40 -2.16 3.92
CA THR A 236 100.10 -2.52 3.32
C THR A 236 99.27 -3.39 4.27
N GLY A 237 99.92 -4.34 4.96
CA GLY A 237 99.27 -5.22 5.93
C GLY A 237 98.65 -4.48 7.11
N LYS A 238 99.38 -3.49 7.67
CA LYS A 238 98.85 -2.66 8.78
C LYS A 238 97.64 -1.83 8.33
N THR A 239 97.76 -1.14 7.20
CA THR A 239 96.70 -0.28 6.67
C THR A 239 95.41 -1.06 6.36
N LEU A 240 95.51 -2.32 5.93
CA LEU A 240 94.36 -3.19 5.66
C LEU A 240 93.67 -3.68 6.94
N TYR A 241 94.45 -4.06 7.95
CA TYR A 241 93.90 -4.51 9.23
C TYR A 241 93.10 -3.39 9.91
N GLU A 242 93.56 -2.15 9.77
CA GLU A 242 92.90 -0.96 10.33
C GLU A 242 91.72 -0.45 9.48
N SER A 243 91.55 -0.92 8.23
CA SER A 243 90.52 -0.42 7.27
C SER A 243 89.56 -1.48 6.74
N LEU A 244 89.37 -2.58 7.47
CA LEU A 244 88.38 -3.61 7.16
C LEU A 244 86.96 -3.00 7.15
N PRO A 245 86.30 -2.92 5.98
CA PRO A 245 84.97 -2.31 5.91
C PRO A 245 83.95 -3.28 6.49
N ASN A 246 83.01 -2.74 7.26
CA ASN A 246 81.90 -3.52 7.78
C ASN A 246 80.75 -3.48 6.77
N TYR A 247 80.66 -4.50 5.91
CA TYR A 247 79.59 -4.62 4.92
C TYR A 247 78.37 -5.28 5.54
N SER A 248 77.27 -4.54 5.62
CA SER A 248 75.99 -5.06 6.09
C SER A 248 75.07 -5.32 4.89
N ILE A 249 74.67 -6.58 4.71
CA ILE A 249 73.69 -6.96 3.68
C ILE A 249 72.29 -6.68 4.22
N LYS A 250 71.50 -5.86 3.53
CA LYS A 250 70.10 -5.64 3.95
C LYS A 250 69.27 -6.89 3.67
N LYS A 251 68.60 -7.40 4.71
CA LYS A 251 67.62 -8.49 4.57
C LYS A 251 66.30 -7.94 4.02
N ILE A 252 66.06 -8.12 2.72
CA ILE A 252 64.79 -7.81 2.06
C ILE A 252 63.87 -9.03 2.14
N LYS A 253 62.61 -8.83 2.54
CA LYS A 253 61.61 -9.91 2.62
C LYS A 253 60.99 -10.20 1.25
N PRO A 254 60.62 -11.47 0.94
CA PRO A 254 59.94 -11.81 -0.31
C PRO A 254 58.58 -11.11 -0.44
N TYR A 255 58.26 -10.62 -1.64
CA TYR A 255 56.93 -10.08 -1.93
C TYR A 255 55.88 -11.19 -1.97
N LYS A 256 54.74 -10.98 -1.30
CA LYS A 256 53.60 -11.90 -1.36
C LYS A 256 52.29 -11.12 -1.23
N ALA A 257 51.61 -10.91 -2.35
CA ALA A 257 50.24 -10.38 -2.37
C ALA A 257 49.22 -11.54 -2.33
N LYS A 258 48.14 -11.38 -1.59
CA LYS A 258 47.01 -12.32 -1.54
C LYS A 258 45.71 -11.55 -1.71
N PHE A 259 45.06 -11.72 -2.86
CA PHE A 259 43.69 -11.26 -3.10
C PHE A 259 42.73 -12.39 -2.73
N ILE A 260 41.76 -12.11 -1.85
CA ILE A 260 40.71 -13.07 -1.48
C ILE A 260 39.42 -12.60 -2.16
N PRO A 261 38.90 -13.33 -3.16
CA PRO A 261 37.68 -12.93 -3.85
C PRO A 261 36.48 -13.03 -2.91
N CYS A 262 35.57 -12.07 -3.01
CA CYS A 262 34.29 -12.15 -2.31
C CYS A 262 33.37 -13.12 -3.06
N ASN A 263 32.78 -14.08 -2.36
CA ASN A 263 31.82 -15.01 -2.95
C ASN A 263 30.47 -14.28 -3.11
N LEU A 264 30.18 -13.78 -4.32
CA LEU A 264 28.93 -13.08 -4.63
C LEU A 264 27.78 -14.09 -4.68
N GLN A 265 27.11 -14.28 -3.55
CA GLN A 265 25.80 -14.91 -3.52
C GLN A 265 24.75 -13.91 -4.05
N VAL A 266 23.73 -14.39 -4.77
CA VAL A 266 22.65 -13.56 -5.35
C VAL A 266 22.04 -12.59 -4.32
N LYS A 267 21.91 -12.99 -3.04
CA LYS A 267 21.45 -12.11 -1.94
C LYS A 267 22.36 -10.90 -1.67
N LYS A 268 23.68 -11.04 -1.79
CA LYS A 268 24.62 -9.90 -1.66
C LYS A 268 24.57 -9.02 -2.90
N GLY A 269 24.32 -9.60 -4.07
CA GLY A 269 24.11 -8.87 -5.32
C GLY A 269 22.82 -8.05 -5.29
N SER A 270 21.71 -8.58 -4.76
CA SER A 270 20.45 -7.85 -4.62
C SER A 270 20.52 -6.76 -3.55
N GLN A 271 21.23 -6.98 -2.44
CA GLN A 271 21.56 -5.92 -1.47
C GLN A 271 22.40 -4.78 -2.06
N MET A 272 23.21 -5.07 -3.08
CA MET A 272 23.98 -4.06 -3.80
C MET A 272 23.08 -3.31 -4.79
N LEU A 273 22.35 -4.02 -5.66
CA LEU A 273 21.49 -3.45 -6.71
C LEU A 273 20.23 -2.74 -6.18
N GLY A 274 19.71 -3.20 -5.04
CA GLY A 274 18.38 -2.89 -4.55
C GLY A 274 17.38 -4.00 -4.90
N ASP A 275 16.36 -4.18 -4.05
CA ASP A 275 15.23 -5.08 -4.29
C ASP A 275 14.02 -4.28 -4.77
N LEU A 276 13.24 -4.86 -5.69
CA LEU A 276 11.98 -4.26 -6.14
C LEU A 276 10.86 -4.60 -5.17
N TYR A 277 10.12 -3.58 -4.73
CA TYR A 277 8.96 -3.73 -3.85
C TYR A 277 7.75 -3.02 -4.44
N THR A 278 6.58 -3.68 -4.34
CA THR A 278 5.30 -3.00 -4.51
C THR A 278 4.96 -2.33 -3.19
N VAL A 279 4.94 -1.00 -3.18
CA VAL A 279 4.51 -0.22 -2.02
C VAL A 279 3.06 0.22 -2.20
N PRO A 280 2.24 0.18 -1.13
CA PRO A 280 0.88 0.69 -1.19
C PRO A 280 0.89 2.22 -1.29
N GLU A 281 0.01 2.77 -2.12
CA GLU A 281 -0.30 4.20 -2.06
C GLU A 281 -1.39 4.48 -1.01
N PHE A 282 -1.32 5.64 -0.35
CA PHE A 282 -2.21 6.01 0.74
C PHE A 282 -3.22 7.05 0.25
N GLU A 283 -4.44 6.61 -0.03
CA GLU A 283 -5.55 7.49 -0.45
C GLU A 283 -6.53 7.70 0.70
N LEU A 284 -6.73 8.96 1.13
CA LEU A 284 -7.68 9.29 2.19
C LEU A 284 -9.11 8.96 1.74
N ILE A 285 -9.81 8.10 2.48
CA ILE A 285 -11.23 7.85 2.27
C ILE A 285 -12.07 8.82 3.11
N ASP A 286 -11.85 8.81 4.43
CA ASP A 286 -12.71 9.54 5.36
C ASP A 286 -12.03 9.74 6.72
N THR A 287 -12.51 10.70 7.51
CA THR A 287 -12.01 11.00 8.86
C THR A 287 -13.14 11.47 9.76
N CYS A 288 -13.20 10.89 10.96
CA CYS A 288 -14.20 11.23 11.96
C CYS A 288 -13.57 11.56 13.32
N GLN A 289 -14.29 12.34 14.12
CA GLN A 289 -13.90 12.61 15.51
C GLN A 289 -14.42 11.52 16.44
N SER A 290 -13.53 10.91 17.22
CA SER A 290 -13.89 10.02 18.31
C SER A 290 -14.37 10.80 19.53
N THR A 291 -14.87 10.09 20.54
CA THR A 291 -15.13 10.68 21.87
C THR A 291 -13.94 10.52 22.83
N TYR A 292 -12.86 9.87 22.39
CA TYR A 292 -11.66 9.69 23.18
C TYR A 292 -10.67 10.82 22.91
N LYS A 293 -9.76 11.06 23.85
CA LYS A 293 -8.54 11.85 23.58
C LYS A 293 -7.46 11.04 22.90
N SER A 294 -7.54 9.72 22.98
CA SER A 294 -6.55 8.82 22.41
C SER A 294 -7.24 7.52 22.02
N VAL A 295 -7.19 7.16 20.74
CA VAL A 295 -7.69 5.88 20.24
C VAL A 295 -6.50 4.92 20.22
N THR A 296 -6.43 4.07 21.25
CA THR A 296 -5.22 3.31 21.58
C THR A 296 -5.30 1.89 21.05
N SER A 297 -6.48 1.40 20.73
CA SER A 297 -6.69 0.13 20.05
C SER A 297 -7.89 0.26 19.13
N ILE A 298 -7.77 -0.27 17.92
CA ILE A 298 -8.83 -0.30 16.93
C ILE A 298 -8.90 -1.71 16.33
N LEU A 299 -10.11 -2.24 16.16
CA LEU A 299 -10.33 -3.55 15.57
C LEU A 299 -11.48 -3.47 14.57
N PHE A 300 -11.17 -3.67 13.30
CA PHE A 300 -12.20 -3.82 12.26
C PHE A 300 -13.04 -5.07 12.53
N CYS A 301 -14.36 -4.91 12.52
CA CYS A 301 -15.31 -5.99 12.80
C CYS A 301 -15.93 -6.55 11.53
N SER A 302 -16.67 -5.73 10.80
CA SER A 302 -17.44 -6.06 9.59
C SER A 302 -18.07 -4.79 9.02
N ASP A 303 -18.31 -4.72 7.70
CA ASP A 303 -19.10 -3.68 7.01
C ASP A 303 -19.07 -2.28 7.67
N LYS A 304 -17.97 -1.57 7.45
CA LYS A 304 -17.74 -0.20 7.96
C LYS A 304 -17.89 -0.04 9.48
N THR A 305 -17.81 -1.14 10.25
CA THR A 305 -17.81 -1.10 11.72
C THR A 305 -16.48 -1.50 12.30
N ALA A 306 -16.08 -0.79 13.35
CA ALA A 306 -14.90 -1.10 14.15
C ALA A 306 -15.23 -1.01 15.64
N LEU A 307 -14.45 -1.70 16.45
CA LEU A 307 -14.35 -1.47 17.89
C LEU A 307 -13.16 -0.57 18.16
N ILE A 308 -13.33 0.38 19.08
CA ILE A 308 -12.28 1.29 19.50
C ILE A 308 -12.15 1.31 21.02
N GLY A 309 -10.90 1.32 21.48
CA GLY A 309 -10.51 1.37 22.88
C GLY A 309 -9.59 2.55 23.18
N SER A 310 -9.51 2.91 24.45
CA SER A 310 -8.59 3.90 24.98
C SER A 310 -8.09 3.48 26.35
N PHE A 311 -6.78 3.52 26.62
CA PHE A 311 -6.25 3.28 27.97
C PHE A 311 -6.71 4.35 28.98
N ASN A 312 -7.02 5.56 28.50
CA ASN A 312 -7.48 6.68 29.33
C ASN A 312 -8.99 6.69 29.59
N CYS A 313 -9.77 5.89 28.87
CA CYS A 313 -11.22 5.86 29.02
C CYS A 313 -11.69 4.45 29.33
N LYS A 314 -12.43 4.30 30.43
CA LYS A 314 -13.00 3.01 30.87
C LYS A 314 -14.25 2.63 30.06
N ILE A 315 -14.30 2.88 28.76
CA ILE A 315 -15.46 2.55 27.92
C ILE A 315 -14.92 2.01 26.61
N LEU A 316 -15.39 0.84 26.19
CA LEU A 316 -15.23 0.30 24.83
C LEU A 316 -16.40 0.81 23.97
N GLN A 317 -16.10 1.28 22.76
CA GLN A 317 -17.10 1.80 21.82
C GLN A 317 -17.08 1.03 20.52
N LYS A 318 -18.27 0.75 20.00
CA LYS A 318 -18.46 0.32 18.63
C LYS A 318 -18.80 1.51 17.77
N VAL A 319 -18.08 1.65 16.67
CA VAL A 319 -18.26 2.72 15.70
C VAL A 319 -18.73 2.14 14.37
N LYS A 320 -19.63 2.85 13.71
CA LYS A 320 -20.10 2.53 12.37
C LYS A 320 -19.95 3.76 11.49
N PHE A 321 -19.33 3.60 10.34
CA PHE A 321 -19.09 4.64 9.35
C PHE A 321 -20.14 4.53 8.25
N GLU A 322 -21.00 5.53 8.13
CA GLU A 322 -21.99 5.65 7.06
C GLU A 322 -21.98 7.10 6.56
N ASP A 323 -21.88 7.29 5.24
CA ASP A 323 -22.00 8.60 4.58
C ASP A 323 -21.17 9.74 5.21
N HIS A 324 -19.89 9.48 5.51
CA HIS A 324 -18.97 10.43 6.17
C HIS A 324 -19.34 10.79 7.62
N HIS A 325 -20.25 10.03 8.21
CA HIS A 325 -20.68 10.18 9.60
C HIS A 325 -20.39 8.92 10.40
N MET A 326 -19.81 9.12 11.58
CA MET A 326 -19.59 8.04 12.53
C MET A 326 -20.70 8.01 13.57
N THR A 327 -21.41 6.88 13.65
CA THR A 327 -22.34 6.60 14.76
C THR A 327 -21.65 5.77 15.83
N ILE A 328 -21.79 6.19 17.08
CA ILE A 328 -21.10 5.60 18.23
C ILE A 328 -22.11 4.88 19.12
N LYS A 329 -21.89 3.59 19.35
CA LYS A 329 -22.61 2.80 20.35
C LYS A 329 -21.66 2.44 21.49
N LYS A 330 -21.92 2.97 22.69
CA LYS A 330 -21.18 2.59 23.90
C LYS A 330 -21.56 1.16 24.30
N GLU A 331 -20.58 0.29 24.47
CA GLU A 331 -20.85 -1.14 24.72
C GLU A 331 -20.61 -1.51 26.18
N VAL A 332 -19.38 -1.40 26.68
CA VAL A 332 -19.00 -1.93 28.00
C VAL A 332 -17.96 -1.05 28.69
N LYS A 333 -18.05 -0.95 30.02
CA LYS A 333 -17.15 -0.13 30.84
C LYS A 333 -15.85 -0.89 31.15
N MET A 334 -14.81 -0.75 30.33
CA MET A 334 -13.49 -1.35 30.56
C MET A 334 -12.36 -0.49 29.96
N LYS A 335 -11.14 -0.58 30.52
CA LYS A 335 -9.94 -0.09 29.85
C LYS A 335 -9.40 -1.19 28.96
N VAL A 336 -9.07 -0.85 27.71
CA VAL A 336 -8.63 -1.81 26.70
C VAL A 336 -7.18 -1.49 26.34
N TYR A 337 -6.31 -2.49 26.44
CA TYR A 337 -4.95 -2.40 25.91
C TYR A 337 -4.94 -2.85 24.46
N ASP A 338 -5.47 -4.04 24.16
CA ASP A 338 -5.50 -4.60 22.82
C ASP A 338 -6.73 -5.48 22.58
N MET A 339 -7.08 -5.69 21.31
CA MET A 339 -8.23 -6.48 20.89
C MET A 339 -7.87 -7.34 19.68
N ALA A 340 -8.38 -8.56 19.63
CA ALA A 340 -8.23 -9.43 18.48
C ALA A 340 -9.52 -10.18 18.18
N LYS A 341 -9.78 -10.41 16.89
CA LYS A 341 -10.94 -11.17 16.43
C LYS A 341 -10.55 -12.62 16.20
N THR A 342 -11.30 -13.53 16.82
CA THR A 342 -11.18 -14.98 16.61
C THR A 342 -11.88 -15.41 15.32
N MET A 343 -11.56 -16.60 14.82
CA MET A 343 -12.13 -17.11 13.57
C MET A 343 -13.66 -17.28 13.60
N ASP A 344 -14.22 -17.62 14.75
CA ASP A 344 -15.68 -17.73 14.93
C ASP A 344 -16.37 -16.37 15.13
N GLY A 345 -15.61 -15.28 15.04
CA GLY A 345 -16.10 -13.91 15.10
C GLY A 345 -16.24 -13.33 16.51
N LYS A 346 -15.83 -14.07 17.56
CA LYS A 346 -15.75 -13.50 18.93
C LYS A 346 -14.55 -12.57 19.04
N ILE A 347 -14.64 -11.60 19.94
CA ILE A 347 -13.57 -10.62 20.17
C ILE A 347 -12.90 -10.95 21.49
N LEU A 348 -11.59 -11.10 21.47
CA LEU A 348 -10.77 -11.20 22.67
C LEU A 348 -10.27 -9.81 23.04
N VAL A 349 -10.24 -9.53 24.34
CA VAL A 349 -9.89 -8.21 24.88
C VAL A 349 -8.86 -8.37 25.99
N SER A 350 -7.72 -7.73 25.79
CA SER A 350 -6.70 -7.48 26.82
C SER A 350 -7.03 -6.18 27.54
N ALA A 351 -7.08 -6.23 28.88
CA ALA A 351 -7.58 -5.15 29.72
C ALA A 351 -6.72 -4.94 30.99
N GLU A 352 -7.08 -3.96 31.82
CA GLU A 352 -6.40 -3.66 33.12
C GLU A 352 -6.35 -4.87 34.08
N GLU A 353 -7.24 -5.83 33.90
CA GLU A 353 -7.27 -7.06 34.67
C GLU A 353 -6.21 -8.06 34.17
N SER A 354 -5.76 -8.97 35.04
CA SER A 354 -4.84 -10.05 34.67
C SER A 354 -5.47 -11.12 33.75
N ASP A 355 -6.74 -10.95 33.42
CA ASP A 355 -7.54 -11.91 32.68
C ASP A 355 -7.64 -11.48 31.22
N LEU A 356 -7.40 -12.43 30.32
CA LEU A 356 -7.82 -12.27 28.94
C LEU A 356 -9.33 -12.51 28.90
N LYS A 357 -10.09 -11.52 28.42
CA LYS A 357 -11.55 -11.59 28.35
C LYS A 357 -12.01 -11.94 26.94
N ILE A 358 -13.11 -12.67 26.85
CA ILE A 358 -13.85 -12.87 25.61
C ILE A 358 -15.12 -12.03 25.66
N TYR A 359 -15.25 -11.16 24.66
CA TYR A 359 -16.44 -10.39 24.39
C TYR A 359 -17.38 -11.23 23.54
N ILE A 360 -18.50 -11.62 24.16
CA ILE A 360 -19.60 -12.32 23.50
C ILE A 360 -20.68 -11.27 23.22
N LYS A 361 -21.31 -11.38 22.05
CA LYS A 361 -22.43 -10.53 21.60
C LYS A 361 -23.40 -10.28 22.78
N ASP A 362 -23.86 -9.03 22.93
CA ASP A 362 -24.77 -8.55 24.00
C ASP A 362 -24.14 -8.12 25.34
N ARG A 363 -22.94 -7.50 25.29
CA ARG A 363 -22.28 -6.81 26.43
C ARG A 363 -21.82 -7.73 27.58
N GLN A 364 -21.84 -9.04 27.41
CA GLN A 364 -21.32 -9.97 28.40
C GLN A 364 -19.84 -10.23 28.15
N LEU A 365 -19.01 -9.80 29.10
CA LEU A 365 -17.60 -10.17 29.17
C LEU A 365 -17.47 -11.42 30.04
N MET A 366 -16.84 -12.45 29.49
CA MET A 366 -16.46 -13.64 30.25
C MET A 366 -14.94 -13.73 30.30
N THR A 367 -14.38 -14.22 31.41
CA THR A 367 -12.96 -14.58 31.45
C THR A 367 -12.73 -15.75 30.51
N PHE A 368 -11.84 -15.57 29.54
CA PHE A 368 -11.40 -16.64 28.64
C PHE A 368 -10.36 -17.51 29.35
N ILE A 369 -9.31 -16.86 29.86
CA ILE A 369 -8.24 -17.45 30.67
C ILE A 369 -7.67 -16.39 31.61
N SER A 370 -7.24 -16.80 32.80
CA SER A 370 -6.57 -15.91 33.76
C SER A 370 -5.06 -16.11 33.72
N PHE A 371 -4.30 -15.02 33.70
CA PHE A 371 -2.84 -15.02 33.81
C PHE A 371 -2.33 -14.45 35.14
N ALA A 372 -3.21 -14.27 36.13
CA ALA A 372 -2.84 -13.72 37.41
C ALA A 372 -1.64 -14.48 38.01
N PRO A 373 -0.60 -13.76 38.50
CA PRO A 373 -0.56 -12.32 38.75
C PRO A 373 -0.14 -11.44 37.55
N LEU A 374 0.25 -12.02 36.41
CA LEU A 374 0.74 -11.27 35.24
C LEU A 374 -0.38 -10.44 34.59
N LYS A 375 0.01 -9.39 33.87
CA LYS A 375 -0.88 -8.46 33.14
C LYS A 375 -0.79 -8.71 31.65
N THR A 376 -1.93 -8.66 30.96
CA THR A 376 -2.01 -8.82 29.51
C THR A 376 -1.76 -7.49 28.80
N LEU A 377 -1.07 -7.53 27.66
CA LEU A 377 -0.78 -6.37 26.81
C LEU A 377 -1.22 -6.66 25.37
N GLY A 378 -0.28 -6.81 24.44
CA GLY A 378 -0.55 -7.09 23.05
C GLY A 378 -1.21 -8.45 22.86
N LEU A 379 -2.07 -8.53 21.84
CA LEU A 379 -2.91 -9.68 21.59
C LEU A 379 -3.08 -9.90 20.09
N HIS A 380 -2.90 -11.14 19.64
CA HIS A 380 -3.14 -11.49 18.25
C HIS A 380 -3.74 -12.88 18.10
N VAL A 381 -4.63 -13.06 17.12
CA VAL A 381 -5.12 -14.39 16.72
C VAL A 381 -4.49 -14.75 15.39
N THR A 382 -3.77 -15.86 15.37
CA THR A 382 -3.09 -16.40 14.20
C THR A 382 -4.06 -17.06 13.21
N LYS A 383 -3.58 -17.33 11.99
CA LYS A 383 -4.32 -18.08 10.96
C LYS A 383 -4.60 -19.54 11.33
N ASP A 384 -3.95 -20.10 12.34
CA ASP A 384 -4.24 -21.44 12.86
C ASP A 384 -5.12 -21.40 14.12
N ASN A 385 -5.77 -20.26 14.38
CA ASN A 385 -6.63 -20.02 15.54
C ASN A 385 -5.91 -20.13 16.90
N ASN A 386 -4.58 -20.08 16.91
CA ASN A 386 -3.80 -19.86 18.13
C ASN A 386 -3.84 -18.37 18.52
N ILE A 387 -3.83 -18.11 19.82
CA ILE A 387 -3.87 -16.78 20.43
C ILE A 387 -2.48 -16.50 21.01
N ILE A 388 -1.85 -15.41 20.58
CA ILE A 388 -0.57 -14.93 21.13
C ILE A 388 -0.87 -13.77 22.06
N VAL A 389 -0.39 -13.87 23.30
CA VAL A 389 -0.61 -12.86 24.35
C VAL A 389 0.73 -12.37 24.89
N GLY A 390 0.94 -11.06 24.88
CA GLY A 390 2.03 -10.41 25.60
C GLY A 390 1.71 -10.27 27.07
N LEU A 391 2.62 -10.71 27.94
CA LEU A 391 2.47 -10.71 29.39
C LEU A 391 3.62 -9.97 30.06
N VAL A 392 3.30 -9.17 31.07
CA VAL A 392 4.27 -8.49 31.93
C VAL A 392 3.89 -8.62 33.40
N GLU A 393 4.87 -8.57 34.29
CA GLU A 393 4.62 -8.53 35.74
C GLU A 393 4.02 -7.18 36.18
N TYR A 394 4.55 -6.07 35.66
CA TYR A 394 4.11 -4.71 35.97
C TYR A 394 3.88 -3.88 34.71
N LEU A 395 2.89 -2.99 34.75
CA LEU A 395 2.58 -2.03 33.67
C LEU A 395 3.43 -0.75 33.77
N ILE A 396 4.66 -0.86 34.28
CA ILE A 396 5.55 0.27 34.56
C ILE A 396 6.87 0.03 33.82
N LEU A 397 7.38 1.09 33.18
CA LEU A 397 8.70 1.11 32.55
C LEU A 397 9.66 2.04 33.30
N PRO A 398 10.98 1.74 33.33
CA PRO A 398 11.62 0.57 32.76
C PRO A 398 11.40 -0.70 33.61
N ALA A 399 11.29 -1.86 32.95
CA ALA A 399 11.21 -3.14 33.65
C ALA A 399 12.57 -3.51 34.27
N SER A 400 12.58 -4.10 35.46
CA SER A 400 13.84 -4.60 36.04
C SER A 400 14.32 -5.82 35.24
N ASN A 401 15.61 -6.16 35.30
CA ASN A 401 16.10 -7.37 34.64
C ASN A 401 15.45 -8.66 35.17
N ASP A 402 14.92 -8.64 36.40
CA ASP A 402 14.24 -9.77 37.00
C ASP A 402 12.75 -9.84 36.63
N SER A 403 12.11 -8.72 36.25
CA SER A 403 10.68 -8.66 35.94
C SER A 403 10.27 -9.62 34.81
N ILE A 404 9.22 -10.42 35.03
CA ILE A 404 8.71 -11.38 34.04
C ILE A 404 8.12 -10.64 32.84
N ARG A 405 8.54 -11.04 31.63
CA ARG A 405 8.08 -10.43 30.37
C ARG A 405 8.16 -11.42 29.22
N LYS A 406 7.01 -11.87 28.73
CA LYS A 406 6.95 -13.02 27.84
C LYS A 406 5.79 -12.97 26.87
N LEU A 407 5.88 -13.75 25.82
CA LEU A 407 4.74 -14.11 24.97
C LEU A 407 4.28 -15.51 25.34
N VAL A 408 2.97 -15.71 25.36
CA VAL A 408 2.36 -17.03 25.52
C VAL A 408 1.49 -17.31 24.30
N VAL A 409 1.66 -18.49 23.71
CA VAL A 409 0.83 -19.00 22.62
C VAL A 409 -0.15 -20.01 23.19
N ILE A 410 -1.45 -19.77 23.01
CA ILE A 410 -2.54 -20.60 23.51
C ILE A 410 -3.36 -21.10 22.33
N ASN A 411 -3.87 -22.32 22.38
CA ASN A 411 -4.85 -22.81 21.41
C ASN A 411 -6.29 -22.37 21.76
N SER A 412 -7.26 -22.76 20.93
CA SER A 412 -8.69 -22.52 21.16
C SER A 412 -9.25 -23.19 22.41
N ASP A 413 -8.62 -24.29 22.84
CA ASP A 413 -9.02 -25.08 24.00
C ASP A 413 -8.47 -24.51 25.32
N ARG A 414 -7.75 -23.38 25.24
CA ARG A 414 -7.13 -22.65 26.37
C ARG A 414 -5.88 -23.31 26.94
N ASP A 415 -5.28 -24.23 26.20
CA ASP A 415 -4.02 -24.86 26.56
C ASP A 415 -2.83 -24.04 26.07
N ILE A 416 -1.88 -23.80 26.97
CA ILE A 416 -0.61 -23.15 26.64
C ILE A 416 0.22 -24.10 25.79
N GLN A 417 0.51 -23.69 24.56
CA GLN A 417 1.30 -24.46 23.60
C GLN A 417 2.79 -24.17 23.75
N HIS A 418 3.15 -22.89 23.88
CA HIS A 418 4.55 -22.45 23.95
C HIS A 418 4.67 -21.12 24.69
N THR A 419 5.84 -20.87 25.28
CA THR A 419 6.17 -19.61 25.98
C THR A 419 7.51 -19.09 25.46
N ILE A 420 7.58 -17.79 25.17
CA ILE A 420 8.76 -17.12 24.61
C ILE A 420 9.16 -15.99 25.57
N GLU A 421 10.34 -16.07 26.16
CA GLU A 421 10.84 -15.08 27.13
C GLU A 421 12.34 -14.79 26.95
N TYR A 422 13.13 -15.83 26.77
CA TYR A 422 14.58 -15.77 26.66
C TYR A 422 15.06 -16.24 25.28
N ASP A 423 16.15 -15.64 24.81
CA ASP A 423 16.86 -16.11 23.63
C ASP A 423 17.78 -17.30 23.93
N ARG A 424 18.57 -17.73 22.94
CA ARG A 424 19.50 -18.86 23.06
C ARG A 424 20.66 -18.59 24.03
N ASP A 425 20.98 -17.32 24.30
CA ASP A 425 22.03 -16.89 25.22
C ASP A 425 21.45 -16.55 26.61
N ASN A 426 20.20 -16.95 26.86
CA ASN A 426 19.45 -16.73 28.09
C ASN A 426 19.27 -15.25 28.43
N GLN A 427 19.22 -14.38 27.41
CA GLN A 427 18.91 -12.96 27.56
C GLN A 427 17.43 -12.73 27.30
N LYS A 428 16.83 -11.79 28.04
CA LYS A 428 15.42 -11.43 27.85
C LYS A 428 15.24 -10.74 26.51
N MET A 429 14.31 -11.25 25.72
CA MET A 429 14.14 -10.85 24.33
C MET A 429 13.35 -9.55 24.17
N LEU A 430 12.37 -9.36 25.05
CA LEU A 430 11.38 -8.30 25.00
C LEU A 430 11.46 -7.47 26.30
N THR A 431 10.96 -6.25 26.24
CA THR A 431 10.82 -5.35 27.40
C THR A 431 9.35 -5.18 27.77
N TYR A 432 8.52 -4.81 26.80
CA TYR A 432 7.10 -4.53 26.95
C TYR A 432 6.37 -4.85 25.63
N PRO A 433 5.90 -6.10 25.44
CA PRO A 433 5.24 -6.54 24.20
C PRO A 433 3.86 -5.89 24.05
N HIS A 434 3.86 -4.67 23.53
CA HIS A 434 2.70 -3.78 23.49
C HIS A 434 1.68 -4.18 22.42
N ARG A 435 2.15 -4.58 21.24
CA ARG A 435 1.31 -5.04 20.11
C ARG A 435 1.91 -6.24 19.44
N ILE A 436 1.06 -7.10 18.90
CA ILE A 436 1.45 -8.36 18.29
C ILE A 436 0.70 -8.53 16.97
N ASN A 437 1.42 -9.00 15.95
CA ASN A 437 0.84 -9.47 14.69
C ASN A 437 1.60 -10.70 14.19
N THR A 438 1.16 -11.30 13.08
CA THR A 438 1.87 -12.42 12.46
C THR A 438 2.03 -12.26 10.97
N LEU A 439 3.20 -12.66 10.47
CA LEU A 439 3.53 -12.68 9.04
C LEU A 439 4.14 -14.03 8.67
N ASN A 440 3.43 -14.85 7.90
CA ASN A 440 3.90 -16.17 7.46
C ASN A 440 4.47 -17.01 8.62
N ASP A 441 3.66 -17.21 9.67
CA ASP A 441 3.97 -17.94 10.91
C ASP A 441 5.07 -17.35 11.79
N LYS A 442 5.61 -16.18 11.42
CA LYS A 442 6.53 -15.39 12.24
C LYS A 442 5.74 -14.41 13.09
N ILE A 443 6.22 -14.17 14.30
CA ILE A 443 5.60 -13.27 15.27
C ILE A 443 6.24 -11.90 15.12
N VAL A 444 5.43 -10.87 14.89
CA VAL A 444 5.88 -9.48 14.83
C VAL A 444 5.40 -8.77 16.08
N VAL A 445 6.32 -8.16 16.82
CA VAL A 445 6.01 -7.53 18.11
C VAL A 445 6.50 -6.10 18.11
N VAL A 446 5.60 -5.18 18.48
CA VAL A 446 5.99 -3.82 18.90
C VAL A 446 6.37 -3.90 20.37
N ASP A 447 7.64 -3.66 20.65
CA ASP A 447 8.25 -3.76 21.98
C ASP A 447 8.66 -2.36 22.46
N VAL A 448 8.04 -1.88 23.54
CA VAL A 448 8.36 -0.57 24.13
C VAL A 448 9.51 -0.74 25.12
N ILE A 449 10.57 0.06 24.97
CA ILE A 449 11.84 -0.17 25.65
C ILE A 449 12.06 0.74 26.86
N ASN A 450 11.39 1.89 26.94
CA ASN A 450 11.55 2.84 28.05
C ASN A 450 10.28 3.65 28.34
N LYS A 451 10.36 4.48 29.38
CA LYS A 451 9.25 5.31 29.89
C LYS A 451 8.87 6.45 28.95
N GLU A 452 9.78 6.85 28.07
CA GLU A 452 9.53 7.83 27.01
C GLU A 452 8.70 7.24 25.86
N PHE A 453 8.34 5.95 25.93
CA PHE A 453 7.65 5.20 24.88
C PHE A 453 8.48 5.01 23.61
N GLU A 454 9.80 5.15 23.69
CA GLU A 454 10.65 4.64 22.62
C GLU A 454 10.44 3.14 22.51
N GLY A 455 10.52 2.62 21.29
CA GLY A 455 10.29 1.22 21.04
C GLY A 455 11.09 0.70 19.86
N ARG A 456 10.82 -0.56 19.55
CA ARG A 456 11.35 -1.29 18.41
C ARG A 456 10.31 -2.26 17.90
N VAL A 457 10.46 -2.68 16.65
CA VAL A 457 9.73 -3.82 16.11
C VAL A 457 10.68 -5.00 16.04
N VAL A 458 10.28 -6.12 16.63
CA VAL A 458 11.05 -7.37 16.55
C VAL A 458 10.25 -8.41 15.80
N MET A 459 10.92 -9.17 14.95
CA MET A 459 10.34 -10.36 14.34
C MET A 459 10.99 -11.60 14.93
N LEU A 460 10.15 -12.53 15.38
CA LEU A 460 10.53 -13.81 15.93
C LEU A 460 10.03 -14.93 15.02
N ASP A 461 10.75 -16.05 14.97
CA ASP A 461 10.19 -17.28 14.40
C ASP A 461 9.14 -17.93 15.33
N ARG A 462 8.53 -19.03 14.88
CA ARG A 462 7.52 -19.77 15.67
C ARG A 462 8.07 -20.33 16.98
N GLY A 463 9.37 -20.62 17.05
CA GLY A 463 10.05 -21.08 18.26
C GLY A 463 10.38 -19.96 19.24
N GLY A 464 10.23 -18.70 18.81
CA GLY A 464 10.56 -17.52 19.58
C GLY A 464 11.97 -16.99 19.36
N GLN A 465 12.72 -17.47 18.36
CA GLN A 465 14.06 -16.96 18.07
C GLN A 465 13.98 -15.62 17.32
N LEU A 466 14.82 -14.66 17.72
CA LEU A 466 14.95 -13.36 17.06
C LEU A 466 15.47 -13.53 15.63
N LEU A 467 14.72 -13.00 14.67
CA LEU A 467 15.12 -12.94 13.26
C LEU A 467 15.72 -11.58 12.91
N TRP A 468 15.05 -10.49 13.30
CA TRP A 468 15.54 -9.12 13.10
C TRP A 468 14.86 -8.13 14.04
N THR A 469 15.46 -6.94 14.14
CA THR A 469 14.96 -5.80 14.92
C THR A 469 14.98 -4.54 14.05
N TYR A 470 13.88 -3.81 14.02
CA TYR A 470 13.75 -2.50 13.39
C TYR A 470 13.59 -1.43 14.47
N ASN A 471 14.45 -0.40 14.43
CA ASN A 471 14.52 0.67 15.43
C ASN A 471 14.15 2.05 14.86
N GLY A 472 13.32 2.10 13.81
CA GLY A 472 13.00 3.32 13.09
C GLY A 472 14.01 3.68 12.00
N CYS A 473 13.63 4.60 11.11
CA CYS A 473 14.45 5.02 9.98
C CYS A 473 15.37 6.18 10.40
N LYS A 474 16.69 6.04 10.17
CA LYS A 474 17.64 7.15 10.32
C LYS A 474 17.57 8.02 9.07
N THR A 475 16.87 9.14 9.12
CA THR A 475 16.89 10.10 8.00
C THR A 475 18.28 10.70 7.84
N ILE A 476 18.72 10.84 6.58
CA ILE A 476 20.09 11.21 6.16
C ILE A 476 20.57 12.56 6.75
N ASN A 477 19.66 13.41 7.24
CA ASN A 477 19.95 14.78 7.70
C ASN A 477 19.53 15.10 9.15
N SER A 478 19.31 14.12 10.03
CA SER A 478 19.05 14.41 11.44
C SER A 478 19.74 13.41 12.38
N ASN A 479 20.31 13.94 13.47
CA ASN A 479 20.63 13.17 14.67
C ASN A 479 19.44 12.27 15.03
N GLN A 480 19.71 11.03 15.46
CA GLN A 480 18.73 9.98 15.77
C GLN A 480 17.35 10.53 16.16
N VAL A 481 16.40 10.47 15.22
CA VAL A 481 14.99 10.66 15.56
C VAL A 481 14.58 9.41 16.33
N GLN A 482 14.16 9.60 17.58
CA GLN A 482 13.63 8.52 18.42
C GLN A 482 12.42 7.88 17.73
N PHE A 483 12.27 6.57 17.88
CA PHE A 483 11.22 5.79 17.22
C PHE A 483 10.13 5.43 18.23
N TYR A 484 8.88 5.81 17.94
CA TYR A 484 7.74 5.68 18.84
C TYR A 484 6.65 4.78 18.24
N PRO A 485 6.91 3.45 18.15
CA PRO A 485 5.97 2.54 17.53
C PRO A 485 4.70 2.36 18.37
N GLY A 486 3.55 2.68 17.80
CA GLY A 486 2.25 2.53 18.46
C GLY A 486 1.61 1.18 18.20
N ASP A 487 1.55 0.78 16.93
CA ASP A 487 0.86 -0.42 16.46
C ASP A 487 1.42 -0.99 15.16
N VAL A 488 1.05 -2.24 14.87
CA VAL A 488 1.51 -3.01 13.72
C VAL A 488 0.36 -3.72 13.00
N ALA A 489 0.26 -3.52 11.69
CA ALA A 489 -0.67 -4.20 10.81
C ALA A 489 0.06 -4.88 9.64
N ILE A 490 -0.56 -5.89 9.04
CA ILE A 490 0.01 -6.65 7.91
C ILE A 490 -0.94 -6.54 6.73
N THR A 491 -0.45 -6.11 5.57
CA THR A 491 -1.24 -6.01 4.33
C THR A 491 -1.40 -7.37 3.65
N SER A 492 -2.36 -7.52 2.73
CA SER A 492 -2.51 -8.76 1.95
C SER A 492 -1.29 -9.11 1.09
N ILE A 493 -0.49 -8.11 0.73
CA ILE A 493 0.79 -8.29 0.01
C ILE A 493 1.98 -8.52 0.96
N ASN A 494 1.73 -8.91 2.22
CA ASN A 494 2.77 -9.27 3.20
C ASN A 494 3.73 -8.14 3.58
N MET A 495 3.28 -6.87 3.49
CA MET A 495 4.03 -5.72 3.99
C MET A 495 3.63 -5.42 5.43
N ILE A 496 4.60 -4.98 6.23
CA ILE A 496 4.42 -4.68 7.65
C ILE A 496 4.24 -3.16 7.79
N LEU A 497 3.07 -2.73 8.23
CA LEU A 497 2.78 -1.33 8.54
C LEU A 497 3.03 -1.08 10.02
N VAL A 498 3.79 -0.04 10.34
CA VAL A 498 4.10 0.32 11.72
C VAL A 498 3.88 1.81 11.90
N THR A 499 3.07 2.23 12.87
CA THR A 499 2.95 3.65 13.19
C THR A 499 4.20 4.17 13.87
N ASP A 500 4.51 5.44 13.67
CA ASP A 500 5.50 6.17 14.47
C ASP A 500 4.81 7.44 14.99
N CYS A 501 4.36 7.37 16.24
CA CYS A 501 3.36 8.28 16.79
C CYS A 501 3.86 9.73 16.81
N GLU A 502 4.96 10.01 17.53
CA GLU A 502 5.47 11.37 17.69
C GLU A 502 6.03 11.97 16.38
N ASN A 503 6.42 11.12 15.44
CA ASN A 503 6.95 11.55 14.15
C ASN A 503 5.86 11.70 13.06
N HIS A 504 4.60 11.39 13.37
CA HIS A 504 3.49 11.45 12.41
C HIS A 504 3.71 10.58 11.15
N LEU A 505 4.39 9.44 11.29
CA LEU A 505 4.70 8.55 10.17
C LEU A 505 3.96 7.21 10.26
N ILE A 506 3.80 6.59 9.09
CA ILE A 506 3.58 5.14 8.98
C ILE A 506 4.73 4.56 8.15
N HIS A 507 5.50 3.67 8.75
CA HIS A 507 6.55 2.91 8.07
C HIS A 507 5.95 1.68 7.39
N VAL A 508 6.42 1.39 6.18
CA VAL A 508 6.12 0.18 5.42
C VAL A 508 7.40 -0.64 5.34
N LEU A 509 7.44 -1.76 6.04
CA LEU A 509 8.59 -2.66 6.07
C LEU A 509 8.33 -3.89 5.21
N ASN A 510 9.40 -4.39 4.57
CA ASN A 510 9.37 -5.69 3.92
C ASN A 510 9.45 -6.84 4.94
N SER A 511 9.36 -8.08 4.47
CA SER A 511 9.47 -9.27 5.32
C SER A 511 10.85 -9.48 5.99
N ALA A 512 11.88 -8.75 5.54
CA ALA A 512 13.22 -8.74 6.12
C ALA A 512 13.41 -7.65 7.19
N GLY A 513 12.39 -6.82 7.45
CA GLY A 513 12.43 -5.75 8.45
C GLY A 513 13.07 -4.45 7.96
N GLU A 514 13.27 -4.30 6.66
CA GLU A 514 13.83 -3.10 6.05
C GLU A 514 12.70 -2.15 5.64
N ALA A 515 12.88 -0.86 5.93
CA ALA A 515 11.91 0.16 5.56
C ALA A 515 11.96 0.44 4.05
N VAL A 516 10.86 0.15 3.37
CA VAL A 516 10.68 0.41 1.94
C VAL A 516 10.07 1.80 1.71
N LEU A 517 9.20 2.23 2.62
CA LEU A 517 8.59 3.56 2.61
C LEU A 517 8.40 4.06 4.05
N SER A 518 8.62 5.36 4.27
CA SER A 518 8.19 6.05 5.49
C SER A 518 7.26 7.19 5.08
N LYS A 519 5.94 6.98 5.21
CA LYS A 519 4.93 7.92 4.74
C LYS A 519 4.62 8.94 5.84
N ASP A 520 4.82 10.22 5.53
CA ASP A 520 4.24 11.32 6.32
C ASP A 520 2.72 11.34 6.10
N VAL A 521 1.98 11.01 7.16
CA VAL A 521 0.52 10.93 7.13
C VAL A 521 -0.16 12.18 7.66
N LYS A 522 0.59 13.18 8.10
CA LYS A 522 0.06 14.49 8.54
C LYS A 522 -0.66 15.20 7.41
N SER A 523 -0.15 15.05 6.19
CA SER A 523 -0.79 15.53 4.95
C SER A 523 -2.19 14.94 4.70
N LEU A 524 -2.47 13.75 5.25
CA LEU A 524 -3.78 13.09 5.20
C LEU A 524 -4.68 13.47 6.39
N GLY A 525 -4.27 14.42 7.21
CA GLY A 525 -4.99 14.85 8.42
C GLY A 525 -4.85 13.88 9.60
N ILE A 526 -3.92 12.93 9.52
CA ILE A 526 -3.59 11.95 10.57
C ILE A 526 -2.46 12.52 11.43
N ASP A 527 -2.83 13.04 12.60
CA ASP A 527 -1.89 13.48 13.61
C ASP A 527 -1.65 12.34 14.63
N LEU A 528 -0.41 12.12 15.07
CA LEU A 528 -0.05 11.15 16.12
C LEU A 528 -0.69 9.76 15.93
N PRO A 529 -0.36 9.03 14.85
CA PRO A 529 -0.96 7.72 14.56
C PRO A 529 -0.57 6.71 15.64
N LEU A 530 -1.55 6.09 16.28
CA LEU A 530 -1.32 5.27 17.48
C LEU A 530 -1.80 3.82 17.35
N SER A 531 -2.92 3.58 16.68
CA SER A 531 -3.48 2.23 16.50
C SER A 531 -3.88 1.96 15.05
N LEU A 532 -3.75 0.71 14.62
CA LEU A 532 -3.99 0.27 13.25
C LEU A 532 -4.93 -0.94 13.22
N SER A 533 -5.82 -0.97 12.24
CA SER A 533 -6.51 -2.18 11.82
C SER A 533 -6.71 -2.15 10.33
N ILE A 534 -6.50 -3.26 9.65
CA ILE A 534 -6.75 -3.38 8.21
C ILE A 534 -7.98 -4.25 7.95
N ASP A 535 -8.80 -3.85 6.99
CA ASP A 535 -9.94 -4.65 6.56
C ASP A 535 -9.64 -5.50 5.31
N LYS A 536 -10.59 -6.37 4.95
CA LYS A 536 -10.48 -7.28 3.79
C LYS A 536 -10.35 -6.58 2.44
N ASN A 537 -10.63 -5.28 2.38
CA ASN A 537 -10.55 -4.48 1.18
C ASN A 537 -9.30 -3.58 1.20
N GLU A 538 -8.29 -3.87 2.02
CA GLU A 538 -7.08 -3.03 2.16
C GLU A 538 -7.39 -1.59 2.59
N VAL A 539 -8.47 -1.39 3.36
CA VAL A 539 -8.70 -0.11 4.04
C VAL A 539 -8.02 -0.16 5.40
N LEU A 540 -7.07 0.74 5.59
CA LEU A 540 -6.36 0.96 6.84
C LEU A 540 -7.14 1.93 7.72
N TRP A 541 -7.50 1.47 8.90
CA TRP A 541 -8.15 2.23 9.95
C TRP A 541 -7.08 2.69 10.93
N VAL A 542 -6.92 4.00 11.06
CA VAL A 542 -5.89 4.62 11.90
C VAL A 542 -6.55 5.35 13.05
N GLY A 543 -6.29 4.92 14.28
CA GLY A 543 -6.65 5.64 15.49
C GLY A 543 -5.53 6.60 15.90
N CYS A 544 -5.88 7.85 16.15
CA CYS A 544 -4.92 8.90 16.51
C CYS A 544 -4.87 9.18 18.01
N ASN A 545 -3.82 9.89 18.42
CA ASN A 545 -3.77 10.62 19.68
C ASN A 545 -4.11 12.11 19.46
N THR A 546 -4.49 12.84 20.51
CA THR A 546 -4.65 14.31 20.45
C THR A 546 -3.41 15.02 20.93
N CYS A 547 -2.97 16.05 20.20
CA CYS A 547 -1.99 17.01 20.72
C CYS A 547 -2.57 17.72 21.96
N THR A 548 -1.77 17.84 23.01
CA THR A 548 -2.17 18.14 24.40
C THR A 548 -2.62 19.59 24.65
N GLU A 549 -2.50 20.49 23.68
CA GLU A 549 -2.70 21.94 23.89
C GLU A 549 -4.17 22.37 23.90
N ASP A 550 -5.08 21.61 23.27
CA ASP A 550 -6.51 21.92 23.28
C ASP A 550 -7.30 20.91 24.13
N LYS A 551 -7.82 21.37 25.26
CA LYS A 551 -8.55 20.52 26.23
C LYS A 551 -9.84 19.93 25.67
N ASN A 552 -10.42 20.52 24.62
CA ASN A 552 -11.69 20.12 24.03
C ASN A 552 -11.54 19.27 22.76
N ARG A 553 -10.33 19.14 22.22
CA ARG A 553 -10.07 18.34 21.01
C ARG A 553 -10.11 16.85 21.35
N THR A 554 -10.82 16.08 20.53
CA THR A 554 -10.85 14.61 20.60
C THR A 554 -10.02 13.99 19.49
N ALA A 555 -9.60 12.75 19.69
CA ALA A 555 -8.79 11.99 18.74
C ALA A 555 -9.61 11.67 17.49
N LYS A 556 -8.92 11.61 16.36
CA LYS A 556 -9.53 11.22 15.09
C LYS A 556 -9.39 9.72 14.86
N ILE A 557 -10.31 9.21 14.05
CA ILE A 557 -10.16 7.91 13.39
C ILE A 557 -10.25 8.20 11.90
N THR A 558 -9.22 7.77 11.17
CA THR A 558 -9.09 8.02 9.73
C THR A 558 -9.04 6.70 8.98
N CYS A 559 -9.79 6.61 7.90
CA CYS A 559 -9.76 5.48 6.98
C CYS A 559 -8.96 5.87 5.74
N VAL A 560 -7.95 5.07 5.41
CA VAL A 560 -7.08 5.25 4.25
C VAL A 560 -7.16 4.01 3.39
N LYS A 561 -7.44 4.17 2.10
CA LYS A 561 -7.34 3.09 1.13
C LYS A 561 -5.86 2.85 0.83
N LEU A 562 -5.44 1.60 0.94
CA LEU A 562 -4.17 1.14 0.38
C LEU A 562 -4.46 0.61 -1.03
N THR A 563 -3.85 1.22 -2.05
CA THR A 563 -4.00 0.82 -3.47
C THR A 563 -2.72 0.25 -4.03
#